data_AF-A0A176U6A3-F1
#
_entry.id   AF-A0A176U6A3-F1
#
_cell.length_a   1.000
_cell.length_b   1.000
_cell.length_c   1.000
_cell.angle_alpha   90.00
_cell.angle_beta   90.00
_cell.angle_gamma   90.00
#
_symmetry.space_group_name_H-M   'P 1'
#
loop_
_entity.id
_entity.type
_entity.pdbx_description
1 polymer ?
#
loop_
_entity_poly.entity_id
_entity_poly.type
_entity_poly.pdbx_seq_one_letter_code
_entity_poly.pdbx_strand_id
1 'polypeptide(L)'
;MNKEGTEENFLRAKNTAVYESNNMVTDVQSGEILYQEKSTKVKTSTEPDFIKVYYKAMMAVNAISEIPIDFLLALSAQIGFTNGDKIMFYNNKTTRRAISEYCNIGDNMTAKYIKRAVEKGILFSTQDRGSYEVNPWLIAKGKWEHIRELQAAFQFVDKKWIRTITEEIETKS
;
A
#
# COMPACT_ATOMS: atom_id res chain seq x y z
N MET A 1 -21.52 18.48 18.80
CA MET A 1 -20.50 17.96 19.75
C MET A 1 -19.79 16.79 19.08
N ASN A 2 -18.72 17.08 18.35
CA ASN A 2 -17.85 16.04 17.79
C ASN A 2 -16.72 15.83 18.77
N LYS A 3 -16.56 14.60 19.27
CA LYS A 3 -15.36 14.19 20.02
C LYS A 3 -14.24 14.10 18.99
N GLU A 4 -13.39 15.11 18.95
CA GLU A 4 -12.11 15.05 18.28
C GLU A 4 -11.32 13.87 18.86
N GLY A 5 -10.86 12.98 17.99
CA GLY A 5 -9.98 11.88 18.37
C GLY A 5 -8.64 12.45 18.79
N THR A 6 -8.44 12.62 20.09
CA THR A 6 -7.18 13.10 20.66
C THR A 6 -6.05 12.08 20.41
N GLU A 7 -4.84 12.59 20.18
CA GLU A 7 -3.57 11.84 20.02
C GLU A 7 -3.37 10.75 21.08
N GLU A 8 -3.94 10.94 22.27
CA GLU A 8 -3.89 10.00 23.38
C GLU A 8 -4.48 8.62 23.05
N ASN A 9 -5.44 8.54 22.13
CA ASN A 9 -5.99 7.25 21.67
C ASN A 9 -5.00 6.46 20.81
N PHE A 10 -4.04 7.10 20.15
CA PHE A 10 -3.03 6.44 19.31
C PHE A 10 -1.86 5.85 20.13
N LEU A 11 -1.62 6.36 21.34
CA LEU A 11 -0.41 6.03 22.12
C LEU A 11 -0.57 4.81 23.04
N ARG A 12 -1.76 4.20 23.12
CA ARG A 12 -2.04 3.18 24.14
C ARG A 12 -2.06 1.75 23.62
N ALA A 13 -0.87 1.15 23.52
CA ALA A 13 -0.66 -0.29 23.76
C ALA A 13 0.84 -0.64 23.87
N LYS A 14 1.37 -0.70 25.10
CA LYS A 14 2.66 -1.35 25.38
C LYS A 14 2.47 -2.45 26.42
N ASN A 15 2.13 -3.64 25.96
CA ASN A 15 2.37 -4.87 26.71
C ASN A 15 3.30 -5.74 25.85
N THR A 16 4.57 -5.77 26.21
CA THR A 16 5.60 -6.60 25.55
C THR A 16 5.69 -7.92 26.30
N ALA A 17 5.19 -9.00 25.70
CA ALA A 17 5.47 -10.35 26.16
C ALA A 17 6.67 -10.89 25.36
N VAL A 18 7.74 -11.25 26.06
CA VAL A 18 8.95 -11.85 25.48
C VAL A 18 8.81 -13.36 25.57
N TYR A 19 8.91 -14.06 24.44
CA TYR A 19 9.04 -15.52 24.40
C TYR A 19 10.50 -15.85 24.08
N GLU A 20 11.17 -16.48 25.03
CA GLU A 20 12.51 -17.01 24.89
C GLU A 20 12.42 -18.52 24.64
N SER A 21 13.02 -19.00 23.56
CA SER A 21 13.17 -20.44 23.31
C SER A 21 14.66 -20.71 23.19
N ASN A 22 15.19 -21.48 24.15
CA ASN A 22 16.57 -21.90 24.20
C ASN A 22 16.63 -23.39 23.84
N ASN A 23 17.16 -23.70 22.66
CA ASN A 23 17.49 -25.07 22.27
C ASN A 23 18.99 -25.29 22.45
N MET A 24 19.35 -26.27 23.26
CA MET A 24 20.73 -26.61 23.60
C MET A 24 20.92 -28.11 23.39
N VAL A 25 21.92 -28.48 22.58
CA VAL A 25 22.31 -29.87 22.36
C VAL A 25 23.73 -30.04 22.90
N THR A 26 23.86 -30.90 23.91
CA THR A 26 25.13 -31.17 24.60
C THR A 26 25.57 -32.61 24.38
N ASP A 27 26.88 -32.80 24.26
CA ASP A 27 27.49 -34.13 24.26
C ASP A 27 27.30 -34.82 25.63
N VAL A 28 26.83 -36.07 25.62
CA VAL A 28 26.42 -36.80 26.84
C VAL A 28 27.60 -37.24 27.71
N GLN A 29 28.81 -37.33 27.14
CA GLN A 29 30.00 -37.83 27.85
C GLN A 29 30.92 -36.72 28.37
N SER A 30 31.05 -35.63 27.60
CA SER A 30 31.98 -34.53 27.90
C SER A 30 31.30 -33.29 28.46
N GLY A 31 29.98 -33.15 28.28
CA GLY A 31 29.25 -31.92 28.57
C GLY A 31 29.58 -30.77 27.61
N GLU A 32 30.31 -31.04 26.53
CA GLU A 32 30.65 -30.04 25.53
C GLU A 32 29.42 -29.61 24.72
N ILE A 33 29.26 -28.30 24.52
CA ILE A 33 28.13 -27.74 23.75
C ILE A 33 28.46 -27.89 22.28
N LEU A 34 27.79 -28.81 21.61
CA LEU A 34 27.99 -29.08 20.18
C LEU A 34 27.23 -28.07 19.29
N TYR A 35 26.09 -27.56 19.77
CA TYR A 35 25.26 -26.61 19.03
C TYR A 35 24.42 -25.73 19.97
N GLN A 36 24.44 -24.42 19.72
CA GLN A 36 23.62 -23.45 20.43
C GLN A 36 22.97 -22.50 19.42
N GLU A 37 21.63 -22.49 19.39
CA GLU A 37 20.85 -21.56 18.58
C GLU A 37 20.04 -20.64 19.47
N LYS A 38 20.31 -19.34 19.37
CA LYS A 38 19.57 -18.29 20.07
C LYS A 38 18.72 -17.54 19.05
N SER A 39 17.42 -17.82 19.01
CA SER A 39 16.48 -17.08 18.18
C SER A 39 15.69 -16.07 19.01
N THR A 40 15.74 -14.79 18.66
CA THR A 40 14.96 -13.74 19.29
C THR A 40 13.83 -13.33 18.35
N LYS A 41 12.61 -13.83 18.59
CA LYS A 41 11.42 -13.41 17.83
C LYS A 41 10.73 -12.28 18.58
N VAL A 42 11.07 -11.04 18.21
CA VAL A 42 10.42 -9.84 18.74
C VAL A 42 9.06 -9.69 18.05
N LYS A 43 7.95 -9.93 18.77
CA LYS A 43 6.63 -9.54 18.30
C LYS A 43 6.45 -8.05 18.59
N THR A 44 6.96 -7.20 17.71
CA THR A 44 6.58 -5.78 17.72
C THR A 44 5.07 -5.69 17.54
N SER A 45 4.40 -4.77 18.23
CA SER A 45 3.02 -4.42 17.88
C SER A 45 3.01 -4.14 16.39
N THR A 46 2.29 -4.94 15.61
CA THR A 46 2.12 -4.68 14.19
C THR A 46 1.57 -3.28 14.05
N GLU A 47 2.31 -2.42 13.36
CA GLU A 47 1.84 -1.08 13.00
C GLU A 47 0.42 -1.21 12.43
N PRO A 48 -0.55 -0.40 12.90
CA PRO A 48 -1.88 -0.41 12.32
C PRO A 48 -1.81 -0.18 10.80
N ASP A 49 -2.76 -0.73 10.05
CA ASP A 49 -2.82 -0.50 8.60
C ASP A 49 -2.77 1.00 8.28
N PHE A 50 -1.76 1.41 7.53
CA PHE A 50 -1.54 2.80 7.15
C PHE A 50 -1.38 2.94 5.64
N ILE A 51 -1.73 4.13 5.12
CA ILE A 51 -1.56 4.47 3.72
C ILE A 51 -0.31 5.34 3.62
N LYS A 52 0.68 4.90 2.83
CA LYS A 52 1.85 5.73 2.52
C LYS A 52 1.51 6.64 1.35
N VAL A 53 1.63 7.95 1.59
CA VAL A 53 1.45 8.99 0.58
C VAL A 53 2.76 9.75 0.41
N TYR A 54 3.39 9.61 -0.76
CA TYR A 54 4.68 10.28 -1.02
C TYR A 54 4.45 11.72 -1.45
N TYR A 55 4.53 12.66 -0.50
CA TYR A 55 4.18 14.07 -0.75
C TYR A 55 4.97 14.70 -1.92
N LYS A 56 6.25 14.39 -2.16
CA LYS A 56 7.01 14.93 -3.29
C LYS A 56 6.57 14.36 -4.64
N ALA A 57 6.25 13.07 -4.69
CA ALA A 57 5.68 12.44 -5.88
C ALA A 57 4.26 12.97 -6.12
N MET A 58 3.48 13.15 -5.05
CA MET A 58 2.18 13.82 -5.05
C MET A 58 2.28 15.29 -5.46
N MET A 59 3.33 16.02 -5.08
CA MET A 59 3.58 17.41 -5.49
C MET A 59 4.06 17.51 -6.93
N ALA A 60 4.82 16.53 -7.42
CA ALA A 60 5.10 16.40 -8.84
C ALA A 60 3.83 16.09 -9.63
N VAL A 61 2.89 15.33 -9.04
CA VAL A 61 1.50 15.19 -9.51
C VAL A 61 0.68 16.46 -9.27
N ASN A 62 0.96 17.30 -8.28
CA ASN A 62 0.21 18.53 -7.97
C ASN A 62 0.68 19.72 -8.82
N ALA A 63 1.92 19.70 -9.31
CA ALA A 63 2.37 20.52 -10.45
C ALA A 63 1.57 20.17 -11.73
N ILE A 64 0.81 19.06 -11.69
CA ILE A 64 -0.27 18.70 -12.60
C ILE A 64 -1.62 19.10 -11.93
N SER A 65 -1.87 20.40 -11.83
CA SER A 65 -2.87 21.07 -10.96
C SER A 65 -4.37 20.72 -11.15
N GLU A 66 -4.74 19.62 -11.81
CA GLU A 66 -6.13 19.29 -12.14
C GLU A 66 -6.80 18.26 -11.22
N ILE A 67 -6.08 17.72 -10.23
CA ILE A 67 -6.63 16.74 -9.29
C ILE A 67 -6.54 17.31 -7.86
N PRO A 68 -7.69 17.55 -7.20
CA PRO A 68 -7.70 18.02 -5.82
C PRO A 68 -7.06 17.00 -4.87
N ILE A 69 -6.38 17.50 -3.84
CA ILE A 69 -5.78 16.65 -2.79
C ILE A 69 -6.86 15.81 -2.07
N ASP A 70 -8.03 16.39 -1.80
CA ASP A 70 -9.14 15.69 -1.16
C ASP A 70 -9.60 14.48 -1.98
N PHE A 71 -9.56 14.58 -3.31
CA PHE A 71 -9.85 13.46 -4.19
C PHE A 71 -8.81 12.35 -4.06
N LEU A 72 -7.52 12.69 -3.97
CA LEU A 72 -6.45 11.70 -3.81
C LEU A 72 -6.55 10.98 -2.46
N LEU A 73 -6.86 11.72 -1.39
CA LEU A 73 -7.12 11.15 -0.06
C LEU A 73 -8.34 10.22 -0.09
N ALA A 74 -9.46 10.69 -0.66
CA ALA A 74 -10.66 9.88 -0.82
C ALA A 74 -10.40 8.62 -1.64
N LEU A 75 -9.67 8.73 -2.75
CA LEU A 75 -9.29 7.60 -3.60
C LEU A 75 -8.43 6.61 -2.81
N SER A 76 -7.43 7.09 -2.06
CA SER A 76 -6.54 6.24 -1.26
C SER A 76 -7.28 5.43 -0.20
N ALA A 77 -8.37 5.95 0.35
CA ALA A 77 -9.21 5.23 1.30
C ALA A 77 -10.01 4.08 0.65
N GLN A 78 -10.16 4.10 -0.68
CA GLN A 78 -10.98 3.15 -1.44
C GLN A 78 -10.15 2.07 -2.17
N ILE A 79 -8.82 2.13 -2.13
CA ILE A 79 -7.97 1.11 -2.76
C ILE A 79 -7.88 -0.15 -1.89
N GLY A 80 -7.65 -1.29 -2.54
CA GLY A 80 -7.40 -2.55 -1.87
C GLY A 80 -6.11 -2.56 -1.05
N PHE A 81 -6.04 -3.46 -0.07
CA PHE A 81 -4.81 -3.75 0.66
C PHE A 81 -3.99 -4.79 -0.12
N THR A 82 -2.70 -4.56 -0.33
CA THR A 82 -1.81 -5.57 -0.93
C THR A 82 -1.07 -6.40 0.11
N ASN A 83 -1.01 -7.70 -0.13
CA ASN A 83 -0.11 -8.64 0.53
C ASN A 83 0.75 -9.42 -0.49
N GLY A 84 1.18 -8.74 -1.57
CA GLY A 84 1.98 -9.30 -2.67
C GLY A 84 1.33 -9.12 -4.04
N ASP A 85 0.00 -9.01 -4.08
CA ASP A 85 -0.75 -8.79 -5.32
C ASP A 85 -0.88 -7.31 -5.71
N LYS A 86 -1.32 -7.07 -6.95
CA LYS A 86 -1.64 -5.74 -7.46
C LYS A 86 -2.59 -4.98 -6.52
N ILE A 87 -2.33 -3.68 -6.35
CA ILE A 87 -3.25 -2.79 -5.64
C ILE A 87 -4.35 -2.38 -6.62
N MET A 88 -5.60 -2.72 -6.30
CA MET A 88 -6.74 -2.46 -7.19
C MET A 88 -7.62 -1.33 -6.67
N PHE A 89 -8.14 -0.53 -7.61
CA PHE A 89 -9.21 0.44 -7.40
C PHE A 89 -10.41 0.05 -8.27
N TYR A 90 -11.60 -0.01 -7.66
CA TYR A 90 -12.84 -0.38 -8.33
C TYR A 90 -13.79 0.82 -8.46
N ASN A 91 -13.99 1.28 -9.69
CA ASN A 91 -14.93 2.34 -10.03
C ASN A 91 -16.37 1.79 -10.12
N ASN A 92 -16.95 1.53 -8.95
CA ASN A 92 -18.36 1.17 -8.79
C ASN A 92 -19.16 2.31 -8.12
N LYS A 93 -20.50 2.18 -8.10
CA LYS A 93 -21.40 3.20 -7.56
C LYS A 93 -21.11 3.54 -6.09
N THR A 94 -20.78 2.54 -5.27
CA THR A 94 -20.48 2.73 -3.84
C THR A 94 -19.20 3.53 -3.66
N THR A 95 -18.13 3.15 -4.36
CA THR A 95 -16.84 3.85 -4.32
C THR A 95 -16.96 5.29 -4.83
N ARG A 96 -17.68 5.52 -5.94
CA ARG A 96 -17.88 6.89 -6.44
C ARG A 96 -18.69 7.76 -5.47
N ARG A 97 -19.70 7.19 -4.81
CA ARG A 97 -20.48 7.91 -3.79
C ARG A 97 -19.61 8.29 -2.59
N ALA A 98 -18.79 7.37 -2.08
CA ALA A 98 -17.89 7.65 -0.96
C ALA A 98 -16.91 8.80 -1.28
N ILE A 99 -16.35 8.80 -2.50
CA ILE A 99 -15.45 9.87 -2.95
C ILE A 99 -16.22 11.19 -3.15
N SER A 100 -17.40 11.13 -3.76
CA SER A 100 -18.28 12.27 -4.00
C SER A 100 -18.67 12.97 -2.70
N GLU A 101 -19.06 12.21 -1.68
CA GLU A 101 -19.43 12.69 -0.35
C GLU A 101 -18.22 13.30 0.37
N TYR A 102 -17.07 12.62 0.37
CA TYR A 102 -15.85 13.14 1.00
C TYR A 102 -15.38 14.46 0.37
N CYS A 103 -15.43 14.55 -0.96
CA CYS A 103 -14.95 15.73 -1.69
C CYS A 103 -16.02 16.83 -1.84
N ASN A 104 -17.26 16.59 -1.40
CA ASN A 104 -18.41 17.47 -1.65
C ASN A 104 -18.59 17.85 -3.14
N ILE A 105 -18.53 16.86 -4.03
CA ILE A 105 -18.69 17.02 -5.49
C ILE A 105 -19.73 16.04 -6.02
N GLY A 106 -20.33 16.31 -7.19
CA GLY A 106 -21.25 15.36 -7.84
C GLY A 106 -20.54 14.20 -8.55
N ASP A 107 -21.29 13.11 -8.82
CA ASP A 107 -20.80 11.89 -9.46
C ASP A 107 -20.07 12.13 -10.80
N ASN A 108 -20.57 13.09 -11.60
CA ASN A 108 -19.94 13.48 -12.85
C ASN A 108 -18.52 14.05 -12.66
N MET A 109 -18.30 14.83 -11.60
CA MET A 109 -16.97 15.36 -11.27
C MET A 109 -16.07 14.27 -10.72
N THR A 110 -16.60 13.36 -9.89
CA THR A 110 -15.86 12.17 -9.45
C THR A 110 -15.37 11.35 -10.63
N ALA A 111 -16.23 11.08 -11.62
CA ALA A 111 -15.85 10.36 -12.83
C ALA A 111 -14.76 11.09 -13.64
N LYS A 112 -14.83 12.42 -13.74
CA LYS A 112 -13.78 13.23 -14.38
C LYS A 112 -12.44 13.12 -13.65
N TYR A 113 -12.43 13.16 -12.32
CA TYR A 113 -11.20 13.00 -11.55
C TYR A 113 -10.62 11.59 -11.65
N ILE A 114 -11.45 10.55 -11.69
CA ILE A 114 -10.98 9.18 -11.96
C ILE A 114 -10.32 9.11 -13.35
N LYS A 115 -10.93 9.71 -14.38
CA LYS A 115 -10.33 9.76 -15.72
C LYS A 115 -8.99 10.48 -15.71
N ARG A 116 -8.90 11.63 -15.03
CA ARG A 116 -7.62 12.35 -14.86
C ARG A 116 -6.59 11.51 -14.12
N ALA A 117 -6.98 10.77 -13.09
CA ALA A 117 -6.09 9.88 -12.36
C ALA A 117 -5.48 8.80 -13.28
N VAL A 118 -6.24 8.31 -14.27
CA VAL A 118 -5.72 7.45 -15.33
C VAL A 118 -4.73 8.19 -16.23
N GLU A 119 -5.11 9.36 -16.72
CA GLU A 119 -4.26 10.19 -17.60
C GLU A 119 -2.92 10.59 -16.94
N LYS A 120 -2.91 10.73 -15.60
CA LYS A 120 -1.70 11.10 -14.83
C LYS A 120 -0.91 9.91 -14.32
N GLY A 121 -1.35 8.68 -14.59
CA GLY A 121 -0.64 7.46 -14.16
C GLY A 121 -0.72 7.19 -12.66
N ILE A 122 -1.76 7.70 -11.99
CA ILE A 122 -2.17 7.25 -10.64
C ILE A 122 -2.88 5.90 -10.75
N LEU A 123 -3.72 5.77 -11.78
CA LEU A 123 -4.48 4.56 -12.10
C LEU A 123 -4.08 4.04 -13.49
N PHE A 124 -4.10 2.73 -13.66
CA PHE A 124 -3.87 2.05 -14.93
C PHE A 124 -5.07 1.15 -15.24
N SER A 125 -5.67 1.34 -16.42
CA SER A 125 -6.80 0.51 -16.86
C SER A 125 -6.41 -0.96 -16.94
N THR A 126 -7.28 -1.86 -16.48
CA THR A 126 -7.11 -3.30 -16.67
C THR A 126 -7.99 -3.80 -17.83
N GLN A 127 -8.02 -5.11 -18.04
CA GLN A 127 -8.91 -5.75 -19.02
C GLN A 127 -10.39 -5.60 -18.63
N ASP A 128 -10.68 -5.42 -17.34
CA ASP A 128 -12.05 -5.32 -16.82
C ASP A 128 -12.52 -3.88 -16.72
N ARG A 129 -13.75 -3.63 -17.18
CA ARG A 129 -14.36 -2.31 -17.10
C ARG A 129 -14.52 -1.87 -15.65
N GLY A 130 -13.97 -0.70 -15.32
CA GLY A 130 -14.11 -0.11 -14.00
C GLY A 130 -13.11 -0.66 -12.97
N SER A 131 -12.18 -1.52 -13.39
CA SER A 131 -11.09 -1.98 -12.55
C SER A 131 -9.79 -1.30 -12.99
N TYR A 132 -9.03 -0.83 -12.01
CA TYR A 132 -7.77 -0.12 -12.25
C TYR A 132 -6.70 -0.62 -11.31
N GLU A 133 -5.48 -0.78 -11.83
CA GLU A 133 -4.28 -1.01 -11.03
C GLU A 133 -3.73 0.34 -10.55
N VAL A 134 -3.39 0.42 -9.27
CA VAL A 134 -2.90 1.65 -8.62
C VAL A 134 -1.39 1.69 -8.71
N ASN A 135 -0.83 2.86 -9.02
CA ASN A 135 0.61 3.08 -9.01
C ASN A 135 1.17 3.15 -7.58
N PRO A 136 1.96 2.16 -7.13
CA PRO A 136 2.49 2.09 -5.77
C PRO A 136 3.58 3.13 -5.47
N TRP A 137 4.09 3.84 -6.49
CA TRP A 137 4.96 5.01 -6.28
C TRP A 137 4.21 6.25 -5.82
N LEU A 138 2.90 6.30 -6.07
CA LEU A 138 2.05 7.46 -5.76
C LEU A 138 1.20 7.20 -4.53
N ILE A 139 0.48 6.07 -4.50
CA ILE A 139 -0.42 5.69 -3.41
C ILE A 139 -0.35 4.18 -3.21
N ALA A 140 -0.15 3.74 -1.97
CA ALA A 140 -0.16 2.31 -1.63
C ALA A 140 -0.71 2.04 -0.22
N LYS A 141 -1.33 0.87 -0.07
CA LYS A 141 -1.86 0.35 1.21
C LYS A 141 -1.46 -1.11 1.33
N GLY A 142 -0.60 -1.44 2.29
CA GLY A 142 -0.05 -2.80 2.42
C GLY A 142 1.25 -2.83 3.22
N LYS A 143 1.82 -4.03 3.37
CA LYS A 143 3.16 -4.19 3.98
C LYS A 143 4.24 -3.63 3.06
N TRP A 144 5.25 -2.99 3.65
CA TRP A 144 6.32 -2.33 2.90
C TRP A 144 7.09 -3.26 1.96
N GLU A 145 7.40 -4.48 2.42
CA GLU A 145 8.10 -5.50 1.64
C GLU A 145 7.42 -5.75 0.28
N HIS A 146 6.10 -5.94 0.28
CA HIS A 146 5.31 -6.15 -0.94
C HIS A 146 5.16 -4.88 -1.77
N ILE A 147 5.01 -3.71 -1.14
CA ILE A 147 4.94 -2.44 -1.87
C ILE A 147 6.22 -2.20 -2.67
N ARG A 148 7.39 -2.53 -2.09
CA ARG A 148 8.69 -2.37 -2.74
C ARG A 148 8.82 -3.25 -3.97
N GLU A 149 8.35 -4.49 -3.90
CA GLU A 149 8.32 -5.43 -5.02
C GLU A 149 7.41 -4.91 -6.14
N LEU A 150 6.21 -4.43 -5.79
CA LEU A 150 5.28 -3.84 -6.75
C LEU A 150 5.87 -2.60 -7.44
N GLN A 151 6.60 -1.76 -6.72
CA GLN A 151 7.26 -0.58 -7.29
C GLN A 151 8.25 -0.93 -8.41
N ALA A 152 8.87 -2.11 -8.39
CA ALA A 152 9.78 -2.55 -9.45
C ALA A 152 9.08 -2.76 -10.80
N ALA A 153 7.77 -2.99 -10.80
CA ALA A 153 6.97 -3.13 -12.01
C ALA A 153 6.59 -1.78 -12.65
N PHE A 154 6.97 -0.64 -12.07
CA PHE A 154 6.62 0.68 -12.57
C PHE A 154 7.87 1.52 -12.84
N GLN A 155 7.86 2.23 -13.96
CA GLN A 155 8.95 3.14 -14.35
C GLN A 155 8.39 4.49 -14.76
N PHE A 156 9.20 5.54 -14.59
CA PHE A 156 8.86 6.89 -15.04
C PHE A 156 9.76 7.26 -16.22
N VAL A 157 9.19 7.27 -17.43
CA VAL A 157 9.90 7.50 -18.70
C VAL A 157 9.17 8.60 -19.47
N ASP A 158 9.90 9.53 -20.08
CA ASP A 158 9.33 10.63 -20.88
C ASP A 158 8.19 11.40 -20.18
N LYS A 159 8.37 11.67 -18.88
CA LYS A 159 7.40 12.36 -18.02
C LYS A 159 6.07 11.62 -17.83
N LYS A 160 6.03 10.31 -18.10
CA LYS A 160 4.85 9.45 -17.91
C LYS A 160 5.21 8.20 -17.12
N TRP A 161 4.27 7.75 -16.29
CA TRP A 161 4.38 6.46 -15.63
C TRP A 161 4.00 5.35 -16.60
N ILE A 162 4.86 4.34 -16.70
CA ILE A 162 4.64 3.13 -17.48
C ILE A 162 4.66 1.92 -16.56
N ARG A 163 3.77 0.97 -16.84
CA ARG A 163 3.74 -0.33 -16.19
C ARG A 163 4.56 -1.32 -17.03
N THR A 164 5.63 -1.85 -16.45
CA THR A 164 6.48 -2.87 -17.08
C THR A 164 5.80 -4.23 -16.89
N ILE A 165 5.48 -4.90 -17.99
CA ILE A 165 4.99 -6.28 -17.98
C ILE A 165 6.17 -7.14 -18.39
N THR A 166 6.81 -7.81 -17.44
CA THR A 166 7.77 -8.87 -17.79
C THR A 166 6.92 -10.09 -18.18
N GLU A 167 6.82 -10.38 -19.48
CA GLU A 167 6.30 -11.67 -19.91
C GLU A 167 7.37 -12.71 -19.58
N GLU A 168 7.09 -13.59 -18.62
CA GLU A 168 7.84 -14.83 -18.48
C GLU A 168 7.58 -15.63 -19.75
N ILE A 169 8.56 -15.66 -20.64
CA ILE A 169 8.55 -16.54 -21.79
C ILE A 169 8.64 -17.96 -21.23
N GLU A 170 7.52 -18.67 -21.13
CA GLU A 170 7.51 -20.11 -20.92
C GLU A 170 8.24 -20.76 -22.11
N THR A 171 9.55 -20.99 -21.97
CA THR A 171 10.28 -21.94 -22.81
C THR A 171 9.71 -23.33 -22.53
N LYS A 172 8.70 -23.71 -23.32
CA LYS A 172 8.27 -25.11 -23.43
C LYS A 172 9.46 -25.96 -23.84
N SER A 173 9.93 -26.81 -22.93
CA SER A 173 10.81 -27.95 -23.20
C SER A 173 9.97 -29.19 -23.47
#